data_AF-A0A9P4V7N9-F1
#
_entry.id   AF-A0A9P4V7N9-F1
#
_cell.length_a   1.000
_cell.length_b   1.000
_cell.length_c   1.000
_cell.angle_alpha   90.00
_cell.angle_beta   90.00
_cell.angle_gamma   90.00
#
_symmetry.space_group_name_H-M   'P 1'
#
loop_
_entity.id
_entity.type
_entity.pdbx_description
1 polymer ?
#
loop_
_entity_poly.entity_id
_entity_poly.type
_entity_poly.pdbx_seq_one_letter_code
_entity_poly.pdbx_strand_id
1 'polypeptide(L)' 'MCYQAKCSTCNKTTWWGCGKHIPGVMNDIPEDQWCTCEPKVEREGHQYPPKGSLTS' A
#
# COMPACT_ATOMS: atom_id res chain seq x y z
N MET A 1 0.52 -9.23 -10.73
CA MET A 1 1.29 -7.97 -10.65
C MET A 1 0.74 -7.14 -9.50
N CYS A 2 1.61 -6.45 -8.75
CA CYS A 2 1.13 -5.45 -7.78
C CYS A 2 1.07 -4.09 -8.47
N TYR A 3 0.14 -3.24 -8.09
CA TYR A 3 -0.01 -1.89 -8.64
C TYR A 3 -0.48 -0.92 -7.56
N GLN A 4 -0.30 0.37 -7.84
CA GLN A 4 -0.75 1.46 -6.99
C GLN A 4 -2.28 1.54 -6.99
N ALA A 5 -2.89 1.53 -5.80
CA ALA A 5 -4.32 1.70 -5.60
C ALA A 5 -4.59 2.87 -4.64
N LYS A 6 -5.84 3.31 -4.54
CA LYS A 6 -6.26 4.24 -3.48
C LYS A 6 -7.02 3.48 -2.41
N CYS A 7 -6.77 3.83 -1.16
CA CYS A 7 -7.53 3.29 -0.04
C CYS A 7 -8.87 4.00 0.04
N SER A 8 -9.97 3.25 -0.01
CA SER A 8 -11.33 3.82 0.12
C SER A 8 -11.62 4.40 1.50
N THR A 9 -10.86 4.01 2.52
CA THR A 9 -11.06 4.46 3.91
C THR A 9 -10.37 5.80 4.18
N CYS A 10 -9.08 5.92 3.84
CA CYS A 10 -8.30 7.13 4.13
C CYS A 10 -8.00 7.99 2.90
N ASN A 11 -8.42 7.57 1.70
CA ASN A 11 -8.18 8.24 0.41
C ASN A 11 -6.70 8.42 0.01
N LYS A 12 -5.78 7.86 0.80
CA LYS A 12 -4.34 7.83 0.53
C LYS A 12 -3.96 6.67 -0.39
N THR A 13 -2.73 6.73 -0.89
CA THR A 13 -2.16 5.74 -1.78
C THR A 13 -1.84 4.45 -1.04
N THR A 14 -2.27 3.33 -1.59
CA THR A 14 -1.97 1.98 -1.13
C THR A 14 -1.55 1.11 -2.32
N TRP A 15 -1.29 -0.16 -2.10
CA TRP A 15 -0.97 -1.13 -3.13
C TRP A 15 -2.04 -2.21 -3.17
N TRP A 16 -2.24 -2.80 -4.35
CA TRP A 16 -3.06 -3.98 -4.54
C TRP A 16 -2.24 -5.08 -5.23
N GLY A 17 -2.57 -6.35 -4.96
CA GLY A 17 -1.93 -7.51 -5.58
C GLY A 17 -1.48 -8.57 -4.57
N CYS A 18 -0.45 -9.34 -4.95
CA CYS A 18 0.06 -10.47 -4.16
C CYS A 18 1.01 -10.07 -3.01
N GLY A 19 1.39 -8.80 -2.90
CA GLY A 19 2.21 -8.28 -1.79
C GLY A 19 3.70 -8.61 -1.86
N LYS A 20 4.17 -9.25 -2.94
CA LYS A 20 5.61 -9.49 -3.19
C LYS A 20 6.32 -8.30 -3.85
N HIS A 21 5.57 -7.40 -4.48
CA HIS A 21 6.14 -6.29 -5.25
C HIS A 21 5.78 -4.91 -4.63
N ILE A 22 5.44 -4.88 -3.34
CA ILE A 22 5.08 -3.64 -2.63
C ILE A 22 6.20 -2.60 -2.69
N PRO A 23 7.48 -2.94 -2.41
CA PRO A 23 8.57 -1.99 -2.46
C PRO A 23 8.65 -1.29 -3.82
N GLY A 24 8.59 -2.07 -4.92
CA GLY A 24 8.63 -1.51 -6.27
C GLY A 24 7.41 -0.65 -6.63
N VAL A 25 6.23 -0.94 -6.08
CA VAL A 25 5.04 -0.10 -6.28
C VAL A 25 5.11 1.19 -5.48
N MET A 26 5.64 1.12 -4.25
CA MET A 26 5.65 2.23 -3.29
C MET A 26 6.87 3.14 -3.39
N ASN A 27 7.95 2.69 -4.03
CA ASN A 27 9.21 3.42 -4.12
C ASN A 27 9.07 4.82 -4.74
N ASP A 28 8.16 4.99 -5.71
CA ASP A 28 7.91 6.28 -6.38
C ASP A 28 6.90 7.17 -5.65
N ILE A 29 6.33 6.70 -4.54
CA ILE A 29 5.30 7.41 -3.79
C ILE A 29 5.90 7.91 -2.47
N PRO A 30 5.83 9.21 -2.16
CA PRO A 30 6.26 9.72 -0.86
C PRO A 30 5.49 9.06 0.29
N GLU A 31 6.17 8.75 1.39
CA GLU A 31 5.58 8.10 2.56
C GLU A 31 4.39 8.89 3.16
N ASP A 32 4.37 10.21 3.01
CA ASP A 32 3.25 11.07 3.44
C ASP A 32 1.94 10.71 2.73
N GLN A 33 2.04 10.28 1.46
CA GLN A 33 0.90 9.87 0.65
C GLN A 33 0.52 8.42 0.86
N TRP A 34 1.27 7.65 1.66
CA TRP A 34 0.95 6.25 1.94
C TRP A 34 -0.25 6.15 2.88
N CYS A 35 -1.06 5.13 2.65
CA CYS A 35 -2.15 4.76 3.51
C CYS A 35 -1.66 4.52 4.94
N THR A 36 -2.31 5.15 5.90
CA THR A 36 -1.95 5.03 7.32
C THR A 36 -2.86 4.07 8.07
N CYS A 37 -3.73 3.34 7.36
CA CYS A 37 -4.60 2.33 7.96
C CYS A 37 -3.79 1.16 8.53
N GLU A 38 -4.38 0.46 9.48
CA GLU A 38 -3.83 -0.76 10.08
C GLU A 38 -4.62 -2.00 9.64
N PRO A 39 -4.01 -3.20 9.62
CA PRO A 39 -2.62 -3.48 9.97
C PRO A 39 -1.64 -3.19 8.83
N LYS A 40 -0.49 -2.59 9.16
CA LYS A 40 0.62 -2.46 8.22
C LYS A 40 1.22 -3.84 7.92
N VAL A 41 1.78 -4.01 6.73
CA VAL A 41 2.48 -5.23 6.34
C VAL A 41 3.98 -4.98 6.35
N GLU A 42 4.74 -5.91 6.92
CA GLU A 42 6.20 -5.84 6.87
C GLU A 42 6.72 -6.60 5.63
N ARG A 43 7.58 -5.95 4.86
CA ARG A 43 8.33 -6.56 3.76
C ARG A 43 9.75 -6.06 3.75
N GLU A 44 10.71 -7.00 3.68
CA GLU A 44 12.13 -6.67 3.60
C GLU A 44 12.60 -5.74 4.74
N GLY A 45 12.02 -5.87 5.94
CA GLY A 45 12.31 -5.02 7.09
C GLY A 45 11.67 -3.63 7.06
N HIS A 46 10.85 -3.31 6.05
CA HIS A 46 10.10 -2.06 5.96
C HIS A 46 8.60 -2.30 6.18
N GLN A 47 7.96 -1.36 6.89
CA GLN A 47 6.51 -1.36 7.07
C GLN A 47 5.83 -0.62 5.93
N TYR A 48 4.93 -1.31 5.25
CA TYR A 48 4.11 -0.77 4.18
C TYR A 48 2.63 -0.72 4.59
N PRO A 49 1.82 0.15 3.96
CA PRO A 49 0.37 0.16 4.18
C PRO A 49 -0.29 -1.19 3.95
N PRO A 50 -1.48 -1.42 4.53
CA PRO A 50 -2.29 -2.59 4.23
C PRO A 50 -2.66 -2.63 2.75
N LYS A 51 -2.87 -3.84 2.23
CA LYS A 51 -3.43 -4.05 0.89
C LYS A 51 -4.76 -3.28 0.76
N GLY A 52 -4.87 -2.40 -0.24
CA GLY A 52 -6.04 -1.52 -0.37
C GLY A 52 -7.34 -2.28 -0.59
N SER A 53 -8.29 -2.24 0.35
CA SER A 53 -9.61 -2.80 0.09
C SER A 53 -10.31 -1.97 -1.00
N LEU A 54 -10.45 -2.53 -2.20
CA LEU A 54 -11.49 -2.11 -3.14
C LEU A 54 -12.83 -2.46 -2.48
N THR A 55 -13.34 -1.60 -1.62
CA THR A 55 -14.76 -1.62 -1.29
C THR A 55 -15.47 -1.17 -2.55
N SER A 56 -16.03 -2.14 -3.29
CA SER A 56 -16.98 -1.91 -4.37
C SER A 56 -18.17 -1.08 -3.89
#